data_AF-A0A2V8N1R0-F1
#
_entry.id   AF-A0A2V8N1R0-F1
#
_cell.length_a   1.000
_cell.length_b   1.000
_cell.length_c   1.000
_cell.angle_alpha   90.00
_cell.angle_beta   90.00
_cell.angle_gamma   90.00
#
_symmetry.space_group_name_H-M   'P 1'
#
loop_
_entity.id
_entity.type
_entity.pdbx_description
1 polymer ?
#
loop_
_entity_poly.entity_id
_entity_poly.type
_entity_poly.pdbx_seq_one_letter_code
_entity_poly.pdbx_strand_id
1 'polypeptide(L)'
;MRLTMSTRPNIHRCALATVLMVTLAGVYSQLPPSNSLAAEDSLLRGRVATSSGQPLAGVPVRAHRENSNIAVSVYTNSRGDYLFPGWSDLSAGSYSIGIDVPDFEPVRREAVMLSAGKTARLDFTLPSRQPSITDATASEIVAALPGSNDQKHLLVQCDNCHSLQFALRTPRTKEEWTQIIRRMAGERAVSRETPGTRAFGQKKYVEPLAEYLASIRGPGSSDQIPFQLHPRPTSEAATRLVVTEYDIPRSGTRDLNIIRGDRRFAWPHDIVLDPKSPYAYYTDHFSYRLGRLDRRTGETKESPYTLLPGMGREGMGIVTEGQARAGNPGGGAHDIAFDPDGNVVFGMGGGTVRFNPRTEEFTPWASGSNMFGMDPAGKVWYLDKGLHKLDLKSGEVKHYTVPDGTDDDTYDMESDAQGRSIMALFRLGKIGLFDPKTEEYAAYPTPTPGSGPRRGEMDARGRLWVGLYWAGRVGLFDPSKREVTEYALIPGNKPYTPPFPSPYTVAVDDKNQIVWTTDFNSSRIYRLDMKTAESTEFFMPSPYEVRDLTVDKTASRPTLWIPAYRPPSRMVKVQVW
;
A
#
# COMPACT_ATOMS: atom_id res chain seq x y z
N MET A 1 56.91 75.72 -3.23
CA MET A 1 56.83 77.02 -3.92
C MET A 1 55.51 77.68 -3.52
N ARG A 2 55.59 78.86 -2.88
CA ARG A 2 54.52 79.85 -2.64
C ARG A 2 53.74 80.15 -3.95
N LEU A 3 52.48 80.59 -4.06
CA LEU A 3 51.56 81.40 -3.24
C LEU A 3 50.21 81.47 -4.05
N THR A 4 49.05 81.54 -3.36
CA THR A 4 47.81 82.34 -3.66
C THR A 4 47.01 82.10 -4.96
N MET A 5 45.68 82.27 -5.07
CA MET A 5 44.63 82.89 -4.25
C MET A 5 43.24 82.53 -4.84
N SER A 6 42.25 82.24 -3.98
CA SER A 6 40.91 82.87 -3.88
C SER A 6 40.08 83.09 -5.17
N THR A 7 38.82 82.63 -5.30
CA THR A 7 37.64 83.18 -4.59
C THR A 7 36.47 82.18 -4.44
N ARG A 8 35.77 82.29 -3.30
CA ARG A 8 34.56 81.58 -2.82
C ARG A 8 33.25 82.03 -3.54
N PRO A 9 32.02 81.68 -3.06
CA PRO A 9 31.37 80.38 -2.82
C PRO A 9 29.90 80.34 -3.35
N ASN A 10 29.21 79.19 -3.29
CA ASN A 10 27.77 79.12 -2.96
C ASN A 10 27.42 77.69 -2.50
N ILE A 11 27.17 77.48 -1.20
CA ILE A 11 25.85 77.41 -0.54
C ILE A 11 25.15 76.06 -0.75
N HIS A 12 25.22 75.22 0.30
CA HIS A 12 24.18 74.37 0.93
C HIS A 12 24.90 73.24 1.71
N ARG A 13 25.31 73.51 2.97
CA ARG A 13 24.66 73.11 4.24
C ARG A 13 24.45 71.59 4.35
N CYS A 14 25.28 70.88 5.10
CA CYS A 14 25.28 70.71 6.57
C CYS A 14 24.09 69.91 7.13
N ALA A 15 24.48 68.92 7.94
CA ALA A 15 23.77 68.36 9.10
C ALA A 15 22.74 67.25 8.81
N LEU A 16 23.08 66.00 9.15
CA LEU A 16 22.65 65.40 10.42
C LEU A 16 23.24 63.98 10.53
N ALA A 17 24.23 63.84 11.41
CA ALA A 17 24.42 62.60 12.14
C ALA A 17 23.28 62.47 13.16
N THR A 18 22.90 61.25 13.50
CA THR A 18 21.91 60.88 14.54
C THR A 18 20.45 61.02 14.09
N VAL A 19 19.92 59.94 13.51
CA VAL A 19 18.60 59.31 13.72
C VAL A 19 18.43 58.32 12.56
N LEU A 20 18.97 57.11 12.71
CA LEU A 20 18.58 55.96 11.90
C LEU A 20 18.68 54.69 12.74
N MET A 21 18.04 54.73 13.92
CA MET A 21 17.84 53.62 14.85
C MET A 21 16.34 53.45 15.16
N VAL A 22 15.45 53.80 14.22
CA VAL A 22 13.99 53.58 14.34
C VAL A 22 13.28 53.16 13.02
N THR A 23 13.92 53.21 11.84
CA THR A 23 13.23 52.87 10.57
C THR A 23 13.79 51.63 9.86
N LEU A 24 14.20 50.62 10.62
CA LEU A 24 14.43 49.25 10.14
C LEU A 24 13.67 48.21 10.98
N ALA A 25 12.53 48.61 11.55
CA ALA A 25 11.57 47.73 12.23
C ALA A 25 10.20 47.69 11.52
N GLY A 26 10.08 48.27 10.31
CA GLY A 26 8.78 48.50 9.66
C GLY A 26 8.51 47.76 8.35
N VAL A 27 9.39 46.87 7.87
CA VAL A 27 9.21 46.19 6.56
C VAL A 27 9.44 44.66 6.62
N TYR A 28 9.65 44.08 7.80
CA TYR A 28 9.66 42.62 8.01
C TYR A 28 8.45 42.18 8.88
N SER A 29 7.25 42.60 8.51
CA SER A 29 6.02 42.07 9.08
C SER A 29 4.86 42.14 8.08
N GLN A 30 5.10 41.58 6.89
CA GLN A 30 4.02 41.13 6.01
C GLN A 30 4.36 39.71 5.56
N LEU A 31 4.41 38.80 6.53
CA LEU A 31 4.00 37.44 6.25
C LEU A 31 2.57 37.55 5.70
N PRO A 32 2.23 36.91 4.56
CA PRO A 32 0.82 36.76 4.21
C PRO A 32 0.12 36.18 5.45
N PRO A 33 -1.12 36.58 5.77
CA PRO A 33 -1.84 35.94 6.85
C PRO A 33 -1.69 34.45 6.62
N SER A 34 -1.03 33.76 7.54
CA SER A 34 -1.21 32.33 7.69
C SER A 34 -2.72 32.19 7.65
N ASN A 35 -3.24 31.57 6.59
CA ASN A 35 -4.60 31.09 6.61
C ASN A 35 -4.61 30.10 7.77
N SER A 36 -4.85 30.61 8.98
CA SER A 36 -5.50 29.85 10.01
C SER A 36 -6.77 29.41 9.32
N LEU A 37 -6.76 28.20 8.77
CA LEU A 37 -7.98 27.45 8.58
C LEU A 37 -8.74 27.70 9.87
N ALA A 38 -9.87 28.41 9.79
CA ALA A 38 -10.74 28.60 10.95
C ALA A 38 -10.83 27.23 11.62
N ALA A 39 -10.59 27.16 12.93
CA ALA A 39 -10.65 25.89 13.63
C ALA A 39 -12.04 25.32 13.39
N GLU A 40 -12.15 24.41 12.42
CA GLU A 40 -13.43 23.82 12.05
C GLU A 40 -13.90 23.02 13.25
N ASP A 41 -15.10 23.35 13.74
CA ASP A 41 -15.61 22.78 14.98
C ASP A 41 -15.64 21.26 14.91
N SER A 42 -14.87 20.62 15.78
CA SER A 42 -14.89 19.17 15.95
C SER A 42 -16.26 18.71 16.42
N LEU A 43 -16.81 17.67 15.80
CA LEU A 43 -18.09 17.09 16.23
C LEU A 43 -17.96 16.16 17.43
N LEU A 44 -16.80 15.54 17.64
CA LEU A 44 -16.63 14.50 18.66
C LEU A 44 -15.20 14.49 19.22
N ARG A 45 -15.11 14.43 20.55
CA ARG A 45 -13.86 14.22 21.28
C ARG A 45 -14.07 13.30 22.48
N GLY A 46 -12.99 12.85 23.07
CA GLY A 46 -13.05 12.17 24.36
C GLY A 46 -11.70 11.63 24.80
N ARG A 47 -11.74 10.74 25.77
CA ARG A 47 -10.58 10.06 26.33
C ARG A 47 -10.80 8.56 26.42
N VAL A 48 -9.76 7.79 26.15
CA VAL A 48 -9.72 6.34 26.34
C VAL A 48 -8.73 5.99 27.44
N ALA A 49 -9.16 5.16 28.39
CA ALA A 49 -8.34 4.70 29.49
C ALA A 49 -8.60 3.22 29.82
N THR A 50 -7.70 2.60 30.57
CA THR A 50 -7.91 1.28 31.17
C THR A 50 -8.96 1.35 32.29
N SER A 51 -9.45 0.19 32.77
CA SER A 51 -10.29 0.11 33.98
C SER A 51 -9.64 0.70 35.23
N SER A 52 -8.31 0.83 35.28
CA SER A 52 -7.57 1.49 36.37
C SER A 52 -7.36 2.99 36.16
N GLY A 53 -7.90 3.58 35.09
CA GLY A 53 -7.81 5.01 34.78
C GLY A 53 -6.53 5.43 34.05
N GLN A 54 -5.66 4.48 33.66
CA GLN A 54 -4.44 4.80 32.91
C GLN A 54 -4.77 5.16 31.46
N PRO A 55 -4.22 6.26 30.91
CA PRO A 55 -4.50 6.66 29.53
C PRO A 55 -3.96 5.64 28.53
N LEU A 56 -4.72 5.40 27.46
CA LEU A 56 -4.33 4.49 26.38
C LEU A 56 -4.05 5.25 25.10
N ALA A 57 -2.79 5.24 24.64
CA ALA A 57 -2.33 5.88 23.42
C ALA A 57 -2.40 4.96 22.20
N GLY A 58 -2.55 5.54 21.00
CA GLY A 58 -2.58 4.81 19.73
C GLY A 58 -3.80 3.91 19.56
N VAL A 59 -4.89 4.17 20.29
CA VAL A 59 -6.14 3.40 20.19
C VAL A 59 -7.03 4.03 19.11
N PRO A 60 -7.43 3.27 18.07
CA PRO A 60 -8.40 3.75 17.09
C PRO A 60 -9.80 3.81 17.71
N VAL A 61 -10.43 4.98 17.61
CA VAL A 61 -11.84 5.20 17.95
C VAL A 61 -12.63 5.34 16.66
N ARG A 62 -13.51 4.38 16.39
CA ARG A 62 -14.24 4.26 15.12
C ARG A 62 -15.68 4.73 15.28
N ALA A 63 -16.09 5.68 14.46
CA ALA A 63 -17.46 6.17 14.34
C ALA A 63 -18.06 5.70 13.00
N HIS A 64 -18.97 4.74 13.07
CA HIS A 64 -19.70 4.23 11.91
C HIS A 64 -21.07 4.91 11.81
N ARG A 65 -21.36 5.58 10.70
CA ARG A 65 -22.64 6.28 10.51
C ARG A 65 -23.76 5.27 10.31
N GLU A 66 -24.88 5.45 10.99
CA GLU A 66 -26.05 4.57 10.81
C GLU A 66 -26.58 4.67 9.37
N ASN A 67 -26.98 3.52 8.80
CA ASN A 67 -27.50 3.41 7.43
C ASN A 67 -26.57 3.98 6.33
N SER A 68 -25.26 3.97 6.58
CA SER A 68 -24.24 4.45 5.65
C SER A 68 -23.14 3.39 5.55
N ASN A 69 -22.44 3.36 4.43
CA ASN A 69 -21.27 2.51 4.23
C ASN A 69 -19.96 3.16 4.70
N ILE A 70 -20.03 4.18 5.56
CA ILE A 70 -18.88 5.02 5.92
C ILE A 70 -18.61 4.90 7.42
N ALA A 71 -17.36 4.60 7.75
CA ALA A 71 -16.83 4.74 9.10
C ALA A 71 -15.59 5.63 9.11
N VAL A 72 -15.48 6.47 10.14
CA VAL A 72 -14.33 7.36 10.33
C VAL A 72 -13.64 6.96 11.63
N SER A 73 -12.33 6.82 11.61
CA SER A 73 -11.51 6.49 12.77
C SER A 73 -10.46 7.56 13.01
N VAL A 74 -10.26 7.89 14.29
CA VAL A 74 -9.16 8.72 14.79
C VAL A 74 -8.45 8.01 15.93
N TYR A 75 -7.27 8.48 16.31
CA TYR A 75 -6.41 7.79 17.26
C TYR A 75 -6.21 8.62 18.50
N THR A 76 -6.11 7.94 19.64
CA THR A 76 -5.74 8.59 20.88
C THR A 76 -4.27 9.00 20.89
N ASN A 77 -3.98 10.17 21.45
CA ASN A 77 -2.61 10.65 21.69
C ASN A 77 -2.00 10.01 22.96
N SER A 78 -0.81 10.44 23.34
CA SER A 78 -0.08 9.97 24.53
C SER A 78 -0.83 10.15 25.87
N ARG A 79 -1.82 11.05 25.93
CA ARG A 79 -2.67 11.27 27.11
C ARG A 79 -3.99 10.49 27.06
N GLY A 80 -4.18 9.65 26.04
CA GLY A 80 -5.43 8.93 25.80
C GLY A 80 -6.55 9.78 25.21
N ASP A 81 -6.29 11.05 24.88
CA ASP A 81 -7.31 11.94 24.32
C ASP A 81 -7.43 11.71 22.80
N TYR A 82 -8.66 11.73 22.26
CA TYR A 82 -8.93 11.70 20.83
C TYR A 82 -9.84 12.87 20.41
N LEU A 83 -9.71 13.28 19.15
CA LEU A 83 -10.48 14.36 18.54
C LEU A 83 -10.75 14.00 17.07
N PHE A 84 -12.01 14.07 16.65
CA PHE A 84 -12.36 14.04 15.23
C PHE A 84 -12.19 15.45 14.67
N PRO A 85 -11.18 15.71 13.84
CA PRO A 85 -10.96 17.07 13.35
C PRO A 85 -12.12 17.52 12.47
N GLY A 86 -12.43 18.82 12.47
CA GLY A 86 -13.54 19.37 11.69
C GLY A 86 -13.43 19.12 10.19
N TRP A 87 -12.22 18.85 9.69
CA TRP A 87 -11.96 18.52 8.30
C TRP A 87 -12.12 17.03 7.94
N SER A 88 -12.37 16.16 8.93
CA SER A 88 -12.62 14.73 8.70
C SER A 88 -13.96 14.50 8.01
N ASP A 89 -14.21 13.29 7.51
CA ASP A 89 -15.52 12.94 6.92
C ASP A 89 -16.62 12.71 7.98
N LEU A 90 -16.36 13.00 9.25
CA LEU A 90 -17.37 12.93 10.29
C LEU A 90 -18.35 14.09 10.09
N SER A 91 -19.64 13.78 10.05
CA SER A 91 -20.72 14.75 9.81
C SER A 91 -21.79 14.67 10.90
N ALA A 92 -22.71 15.63 10.95
CA ALA A 92 -23.86 15.54 11.85
C ALA A 92 -24.76 14.34 11.48
N GLY A 93 -25.26 13.63 12.48
CA GLY A 93 -26.07 12.42 12.29
C GLY A 93 -25.99 11.44 13.46
N SER A 94 -26.57 10.26 13.27
CA SER A 94 -26.55 9.15 14.23
C SER A 94 -25.42 8.17 13.93
N TYR A 95 -24.68 7.76 14.96
CA TYR A 95 -23.47 6.95 14.84
C TYR A 95 -23.43 5.81 15.86
N SER A 96 -22.87 4.69 15.41
CA SER A 96 -22.28 3.68 16.29
C SER A 96 -20.81 4.01 16.52
N ILE A 97 -20.38 4.21 17.76
CA ILE A 97 -18.99 4.56 18.10
C ILE A 97 -18.40 3.45 18.97
N GLY A 98 -17.25 2.92 18.57
CA GLY A 98 -16.63 1.82 19.28
C GLY A 98 -15.12 1.70 19.09
N ILE A 99 -14.54 0.82 19.90
CA ILE A 99 -13.13 0.48 19.91
C ILE A 99 -13.04 -1.04 19.91
N ASP A 100 -12.26 -1.59 18.98
CA ASP A 100 -12.00 -3.02 18.83
C ASP A 100 -10.50 -3.21 18.58
N VAL A 101 -9.79 -3.63 19.63
CA VAL A 101 -8.34 -3.87 19.61
C VAL A 101 -8.01 -5.20 20.34
N PRO A 102 -6.97 -5.93 19.93
CA PRO A 102 -6.67 -7.28 20.44
C PRO A 102 -6.58 -7.47 21.96
N ASP A 103 -6.05 -6.48 22.67
CA ASP A 103 -5.68 -6.53 24.09
C ASP A 103 -6.78 -6.06 25.05
N PHE A 104 -7.95 -5.70 24.51
CA PHE A 104 -9.09 -5.24 25.30
C PHE A 104 -10.40 -5.88 24.83
N GLU A 105 -11.39 -5.89 25.72
CA GLU A 105 -12.76 -6.23 25.34
C GLU A 105 -13.33 -5.16 24.39
N PRO A 106 -13.98 -5.54 23.28
CA PRO A 106 -14.62 -4.58 22.39
C PRO A 106 -15.68 -3.75 23.13
N VAL A 107 -15.67 -2.44 22.93
CA VAL A 107 -16.67 -1.53 23.51
C VAL A 107 -17.38 -0.77 22.40
N ARG A 108 -18.69 -0.54 22.59
CA ARG A 108 -19.51 0.18 21.62
C ARG A 108 -20.58 1.02 22.32
N ARG A 109 -20.97 2.11 21.66
CA ARG A 109 -22.11 2.97 21.98
C ARG A 109 -22.92 3.17 20.71
N GLU A 110 -24.18 2.76 20.75
CA GLU A 110 -25.11 2.86 19.62
C GLU A 110 -25.90 4.17 19.69
N ALA A 111 -26.46 4.60 18.55
CA ALA A 111 -27.35 5.76 18.44
C ALA A 111 -26.80 7.06 19.05
N VAL A 112 -25.48 7.30 18.92
CA VAL A 112 -24.86 8.55 19.39
C VAL A 112 -25.18 9.66 18.39
N MET A 113 -25.98 10.64 18.83
CA MET A 113 -26.37 11.78 18.01
C MET A 113 -25.30 12.88 18.03
N LEU A 114 -24.75 13.21 16.87
CA LEU A 114 -23.81 14.32 16.67
C LEU A 114 -24.51 15.47 15.96
N SER A 115 -24.32 16.70 16.43
CA SER A 115 -24.97 17.90 15.90
C SER A 115 -23.94 18.93 15.45
N ALA A 116 -24.21 19.60 14.33
CA ALA A 116 -23.37 20.68 13.83
C ALA A 116 -23.25 21.81 14.88
N GLY A 117 -22.06 22.40 15.00
CA GLY A 117 -21.78 23.48 15.96
C GLY A 117 -21.71 23.05 17.43
N LYS A 118 -21.79 21.74 17.74
CA LYS A 118 -21.66 21.22 19.10
C LYS A 118 -20.68 20.04 19.15
N THR A 119 -19.56 20.22 19.86
CA THR A 119 -18.64 19.12 20.14
C THR A 119 -19.20 18.20 21.23
N ALA A 120 -19.56 16.97 20.85
CA ALA A 120 -19.90 15.93 21.81
C ALA A 120 -18.64 15.43 22.55
N ARG A 121 -18.81 15.00 23.80
CA ARG A 121 -17.77 14.32 24.57
C ARG A 121 -18.20 12.89 24.85
N LEU A 122 -17.34 11.92 24.52
CA LEU A 122 -17.58 10.51 24.78
C LEU A 122 -16.31 9.82 25.26
N ASP A 123 -16.25 9.47 26.53
CA ASP A 123 -15.09 8.80 27.11
C ASP A 123 -15.30 7.27 27.14
N PHE A 124 -14.23 6.50 26.98
CA PHE A 124 -14.24 5.04 26.99
C PHE A 124 -13.29 4.49 28.06
N THR A 125 -13.75 3.45 28.73
CA THR A 125 -12.94 2.62 29.62
C THR A 125 -12.84 1.24 29.01
N LEU A 126 -11.62 0.73 28.81
CA LEU A 126 -11.36 -0.56 28.18
C LEU A 126 -10.98 -1.61 29.23
N PRO A 127 -11.81 -2.64 29.43
CA PRO A 127 -11.43 -3.83 30.19
C PRO A 127 -10.37 -4.63 29.42
N SER A 128 -9.29 -5.04 30.10
CA SER A 128 -8.24 -5.86 29.50
C SER A 128 -8.78 -7.24 29.13
N ARG A 129 -8.35 -7.74 27.98
CA ARG A 129 -8.62 -9.10 27.49
C ARG A 129 -7.29 -9.79 27.18
N GLN A 130 -7.22 -11.10 27.37
CA GLN A 130 -6.10 -11.88 26.85
C GLN A 130 -6.29 -12.09 25.34
N PRO A 131 -5.35 -11.62 24.49
CA PRO A 131 -5.42 -11.86 23.06
C PRO A 131 -5.40 -13.35 22.74
N SER A 132 -5.94 -13.71 21.59
CA SER A 132 -5.87 -15.05 21.04
C SER A 132 -5.20 -15.03 19.66
N ILE A 133 -4.90 -16.22 19.12
CA ILE A 133 -4.28 -16.33 17.80
C ILE A 133 -5.12 -15.72 16.67
N THR A 134 -6.44 -15.59 16.85
CA THR A 134 -7.32 -14.94 15.86
C THR A 134 -7.15 -13.43 15.80
N ASP A 135 -6.56 -12.84 16.85
CA ASP A 135 -6.23 -11.43 16.94
C ASP A 135 -4.88 -11.08 16.28
N ALA A 136 -4.02 -12.09 16.08
CA ALA A 136 -2.68 -11.92 15.55
C ALA A 136 -2.65 -11.80 14.01
N THR A 137 -1.60 -11.18 13.49
CA THR A 137 -1.23 -11.14 12.07
C THR A 137 -0.23 -12.25 11.75
N ALA A 138 0.05 -12.47 10.46
CA ALA A 138 1.07 -13.43 10.04
C ALA A 138 2.45 -13.08 10.61
N SER A 139 2.81 -11.79 10.58
CA SER A 139 4.07 -11.28 11.14
C SER A 139 4.24 -11.64 12.64
N GLU A 140 3.21 -11.44 13.45
CA GLU A 140 3.19 -11.67 14.90
C GLU A 140 3.25 -13.16 15.28
N ILE A 141 2.66 -14.02 14.47
CA ILE A 141 2.77 -15.48 14.63
C ILE A 141 4.18 -15.93 14.27
N VAL A 142 4.66 -15.56 13.08
CA VAL A 142 5.96 -16.04 12.56
C VAL A 142 7.14 -15.52 13.37
N ALA A 143 7.06 -14.29 13.88
CA ALA A 143 8.07 -13.73 14.78
C ALA A 143 8.26 -14.60 16.03
N ALA A 144 7.16 -15.11 16.60
CA ALA A 144 7.14 -15.85 17.86
C ALA A 144 7.46 -17.36 17.73
N LEU A 145 7.39 -17.93 16.53
CA LEU A 145 7.77 -19.34 16.30
C LEU A 145 9.25 -19.57 16.65
N PRO A 146 9.68 -20.80 16.99
CA PRO A 146 11.10 -21.11 17.10
C PRO A 146 11.76 -21.21 15.71
N GLY A 147 13.09 -21.30 15.64
CA GLY A 147 13.84 -21.46 14.38
C GLY A 147 14.64 -20.23 13.96
N SER A 148 15.42 -20.37 12.89
CA SER A 148 16.26 -19.28 12.37
C SER A 148 15.44 -18.21 11.64
N ASN A 149 16.01 -17.02 11.51
CA ASN A 149 15.37 -15.94 10.73
C ASN A 149 15.14 -16.34 9.28
N ASP A 150 16.03 -17.13 8.66
CA ASP A 150 15.85 -17.61 7.29
C ASP A 150 14.67 -18.59 7.17
N GLN A 151 14.52 -19.52 8.13
CA GLN A 151 13.37 -20.44 8.17
C GLN A 151 12.05 -19.68 8.32
N LYS A 152 12.00 -18.72 9.26
CA LYS A 152 10.83 -17.87 9.49
C LYS A 152 10.51 -16.98 8.30
N HIS A 153 11.52 -16.41 7.64
CA HIS A 153 11.34 -15.57 6.46
C HIS A 153 10.78 -16.35 5.26
N LEU A 154 11.16 -17.62 5.08
CA LEU A 154 10.53 -18.46 4.06
C LEU A 154 9.06 -18.74 4.40
N LEU A 155 8.74 -18.97 5.68
CA LEU A 155 7.39 -19.24 6.15
C LEU A 155 6.44 -18.03 6.01
N VAL A 156 6.89 -16.80 6.30
CA VAL A 156 6.00 -15.63 6.28
C VAL A 156 5.37 -15.39 4.90
N GLN A 157 6.02 -15.84 3.83
CA GLN A 157 5.54 -15.73 2.45
C GLN A 157 4.27 -16.56 2.16
N CYS A 158 3.88 -17.47 3.07
CA CYS A 158 2.74 -18.38 2.89
C CYS A 158 1.37 -17.75 3.23
N ASP A 159 1.32 -16.51 3.74
CA ASP A 159 0.06 -15.84 4.13
C ASP A 159 -0.72 -15.20 2.94
N ASN A 160 -0.17 -15.31 1.73
CA ASN A 160 -0.67 -14.69 0.51
C ASN A 160 -2.00 -15.24 -0.02
N CYS A 161 -2.45 -16.41 0.44
CA CYS A 161 -3.71 -17.03 -0.01
C CYS A 161 -4.72 -17.28 1.13
N HIS A 162 -4.24 -17.49 2.34
CA HIS A 162 -5.05 -17.69 3.54
C HIS A 162 -4.24 -17.30 4.78
N SER A 163 -4.92 -17.18 5.92
CA SER A 163 -4.26 -16.90 7.20
C SER A 163 -3.28 -18.03 7.61
N LEU A 164 -2.18 -17.70 8.30
CA LEU A 164 -1.26 -18.72 8.82
C LEU A 164 -1.84 -19.47 10.01
N GLN A 165 -2.76 -18.84 10.74
CA GLN A 165 -3.58 -19.45 11.79
C GLN A 165 -4.26 -20.71 11.30
N PHE A 166 -4.90 -20.63 10.13
CA PHE A 166 -5.55 -21.76 9.49
C PHE A 166 -4.54 -22.83 9.07
N ALA A 167 -3.43 -22.43 8.45
CA ALA A 167 -2.43 -23.35 7.89
C ALA A 167 -1.76 -24.22 8.96
N LEU A 168 -1.37 -23.59 10.09
CA LEU A 168 -0.61 -24.21 11.16
C LEU A 168 -1.48 -25.01 12.15
N ARG A 169 -2.81 -24.90 12.07
CA ARG A 169 -3.73 -25.60 12.99
C ARG A 169 -3.58 -27.12 12.93
N THR A 170 -3.37 -27.68 11.75
CA THR A 170 -3.25 -29.13 11.56
C THR A 170 -1.78 -29.56 11.59
N PRO A 171 -1.35 -30.35 12.58
CA PRO A 171 -0.02 -30.96 12.55
C PRO A 171 0.12 -31.92 11.37
N ARG A 172 1.31 -32.00 10.79
CA ARG A 172 1.60 -32.83 9.61
C ARG A 172 2.99 -33.42 9.66
N THR A 173 3.18 -34.60 9.07
CA THR A 173 4.52 -35.14 8.86
C THR A 173 5.31 -34.28 7.87
N LYS A 174 6.61 -34.52 7.74
CA LYS A 174 7.44 -33.85 6.74
C LYS A 174 6.90 -34.09 5.33
N GLU A 175 6.53 -35.33 5.00
CA GLU A 175 6.05 -35.73 3.68
C GLU A 175 4.75 -35.01 3.33
N GLU A 176 3.84 -34.92 4.29
CA GLU A 176 2.59 -34.17 4.15
C GLU A 176 2.86 -32.67 3.97
N TRP A 177 3.79 -32.09 4.74
CA TRP A 177 4.19 -30.69 4.55
C TRP A 177 4.82 -30.44 3.18
N THR A 178 5.66 -31.33 2.67
CA THR A 178 6.22 -31.25 1.32
C THR A 178 5.11 -31.16 0.27
N GLN A 179 4.08 -32.00 0.38
CA GLN A 179 2.93 -31.96 -0.55
C GLN A 179 2.17 -30.64 -0.45
N ILE A 180 1.95 -30.13 0.77
CA ILE A 180 1.26 -28.86 1.00
C ILE A 180 2.07 -27.68 0.44
N ILE A 181 3.39 -27.63 0.65
CA ILE A 181 4.26 -26.58 0.09
C ILE A 181 4.20 -26.61 -1.44
N ARG A 182 4.30 -27.79 -2.05
CA ARG A 182 4.17 -27.93 -3.52
C ARG A 182 2.84 -27.44 -4.03
N ARG A 183 1.75 -27.73 -3.31
CA ARG A 183 0.42 -27.24 -3.66
C ARG A 183 0.29 -25.72 -3.52
N MET A 184 0.86 -25.12 -2.48
CA MET A 184 0.84 -23.67 -2.25
C MET A 184 1.67 -22.91 -3.29
N ALA A 185 2.86 -23.41 -3.61
CA ALA A 185 3.77 -22.79 -4.57
C ALA A 185 3.37 -23.03 -6.03
N GLY A 186 2.75 -24.19 -6.32
CA GLY A 186 2.46 -24.66 -7.67
C GLY A 186 3.66 -25.33 -8.35
N GLU A 187 3.39 -26.28 -9.25
CA GLU A 187 4.42 -27.16 -9.83
C GLU A 187 5.51 -26.41 -10.59
N ARG A 188 5.11 -25.37 -11.33
CA ARG A 188 6.05 -24.52 -12.07
C ARG A 188 7.01 -23.78 -11.14
N ALA A 189 6.62 -23.44 -9.91
CA ALA A 189 7.53 -22.76 -8.97
C ALA A 189 8.50 -23.75 -8.34
N VAL A 190 8.02 -24.91 -7.87
CA VAL A 190 8.82 -25.91 -7.12
C VAL A 190 9.83 -26.67 -7.95
N SER A 191 9.70 -26.63 -9.27
CA SER A 191 10.69 -27.19 -10.20
C SER A 191 11.80 -26.20 -10.58
N ARG A 192 11.67 -24.91 -10.25
CA ARG A 192 12.65 -23.87 -10.61
C ARG A 192 13.86 -23.83 -9.69
N GLU A 193 14.96 -23.39 -10.28
CA GLU A 193 16.20 -23.02 -9.60
C GLU A 193 16.67 -21.65 -10.11
N THR A 194 16.21 -20.59 -9.45
CA THR A 194 16.65 -19.22 -9.70
C THR A 194 17.80 -18.88 -8.75
N PRO A 195 19.01 -18.57 -9.24
CA PRO A 195 20.13 -18.18 -8.38
C PRO A 195 19.80 -16.95 -7.52
N GLY A 196 20.25 -16.94 -6.26
CA GLY A 196 20.09 -15.79 -5.36
C GLY A 196 18.67 -15.49 -4.83
N THR A 197 17.63 -16.16 -5.36
CA THR A 197 16.25 -15.93 -4.92
C THR A 197 15.97 -16.41 -3.49
N ARG A 198 14.97 -15.79 -2.84
CA ARG A 198 14.36 -16.19 -1.56
C ARG A 198 12.89 -16.61 -1.68
N ALA A 199 12.36 -16.85 -2.88
CA ALA A 199 11.01 -17.36 -3.05
C ALA A 199 10.85 -18.74 -2.39
N PHE A 200 9.95 -18.88 -1.42
CA PHE A 200 9.73 -20.14 -0.69
C PHE A 200 9.43 -21.34 -1.60
N GLY A 201 8.79 -21.08 -2.73
CA GLY A 201 8.37 -22.10 -3.68
C GLY A 201 9.48 -22.66 -4.55
N GLN A 202 10.76 -22.37 -4.33
CA GLN A 202 11.86 -22.88 -5.17
C GLN A 202 12.32 -24.26 -4.74
N LYS A 203 12.82 -25.07 -5.68
CA LYS A 203 13.21 -26.47 -5.45
C LYS A 203 14.10 -26.67 -4.22
N LYS A 204 15.10 -25.80 -4.04
CA LYS A 204 16.05 -25.82 -2.91
C LYS A 204 15.41 -25.59 -1.53
N TYR A 205 14.22 -25.00 -1.45
CA TYR A 205 13.56 -24.64 -0.20
C TYR A 205 12.44 -25.58 0.21
N VAL A 206 11.88 -26.38 -0.70
CA VAL A 206 10.73 -27.24 -0.41
C VAL A 206 11.02 -28.21 0.74
N GLU A 207 12.07 -29.03 0.62
CA GLU A 207 12.41 -30.03 1.64
C GLU A 207 12.86 -29.41 2.98
N PRO A 208 13.78 -28.40 3.00
CA PRO A 208 14.16 -27.76 4.26
C PRO A 208 13.01 -27.04 4.97
N LEU A 209 12.10 -26.41 4.21
CA LEU A 209 10.92 -25.77 4.78
C LEU A 209 9.93 -26.80 5.34
N ALA A 210 9.74 -27.93 4.68
CA ALA A 210 8.91 -29.03 5.17
C ALA A 210 9.46 -29.62 6.48
N GLU A 211 10.78 -29.80 6.56
CA GLU A 211 11.46 -30.27 7.76
C GLU A 211 11.30 -29.29 8.92
N TYR A 212 11.51 -27.99 8.67
CA TYR A 212 11.25 -26.95 9.66
C TYR A 212 9.78 -26.97 10.14
N LEU A 213 8.83 -27.00 9.21
CA LEU A 213 7.40 -27.04 9.55
C LEU A 213 7.01 -28.29 10.35
N ALA A 214 7.58 -29.45 10.02
CA ALA A 214 7.38 -30.67 10.81
C ALA A 214 8.00 -30.56 12.21
N SER A 215 9.13 -29.86 12.37
CA SER A 215 9.74 -29.64 13.70
C SER A 215 8.89 -28.77 14.63
N ILE A 216 8.10 -27.83 14.07
CA ILE A 216 7.27 -26.90 14.87
C ILE A 216 5.80 -27.32 14.93
N ARG A 217 5.29 -27.99 13.88
CA ARG A 217 3.91 -28.44 13.69
C ARG A 217 3.86 -29.88 13.15
N GLY A 218 4.63 -30.77 13.76
CA GLY A 218 4.63 -32.22 13.49
C GLY A 218 3.64 -33.02 14.34
N PRO A 219 3.45 -34.33 14.09
CA PRO A 219 2.62 -35.18 14.93
C PRO A 219 3.00 -35.07 16.40
N GLY A 220 2.00 -34.88 17.28
CA GLY A 220 2.21 -34.70 18.73
C GLY A 220 2.57 -33.28 19.18
N SER A 221 2.68 -32.31 18.25
CA SER A 221 2.86 -30.90 18.61
C SER A 221 1.61 -30.32 19.29
N SER A 222 1.83 -29.40 20.24
CA SER A 222 0.75 -28.73 20.99
C SER A 222 -0.20 -27.95 20.09
N ASP A 223 -1.51 -27.95 20.36
CA ASP A 223 -2.46 -27.11 19.61
C ASP A 223 -2.27 -25.60 19.87
N GLN A 224 -1.47 -25.23 20.88
CA GLN A 224 -1.12 -23.85 21.18
C GLN A 224 -0.01 -23.35 20.25
N ILE A 225 -0.39 -22.56 19.25
CA ILE A 225 0.54 -21.89 18.34
C ILE A 225 0.99 -20.57 19.01
N PRO A 226 2.31 -20.35 19.20
CA PRO A 226 2.79 -19.13 19.82
C PRO A 226 2.59 -17.93 18.90
N PHE A 227 2.28 -16.79 19.49
CA PHE A 227 2.23 -15.49 18.81
C PHE A 227 2.63 -14.40 19.81
N GLN A 228 3.11 -13.28 19.29
CA GLN A 228 3.41 -12.10 20.10
C GLN A 228 2.89 -10.87 19.37
N LEU A 229 1.94 -10.15 19.98
CA LEU A 229 1.43 -8.92 19.40
C LEU A 229 2.54 -7.89 19.24
N HIS A 230 2.56 -7.25 18.08
CA HIS A 230 3.43 -6.15 17.76
C HIS A 230 2.84 -4.88 18.40
N PRO A 231 3.57 -4.20 19.30
CA PRO A 231 3.06 -3.01 19.97
C PRO A 231 2.51 -1.97 18.99
N ARG A 232 1.37 -1.36 19.34
CA ARG A 232 0.85 -0.23 18.58
C ARG A 232 1.81 0.97 18.70
N PRO A 233 2.00 1.75 17.63
CA PRO A 233 2.76 2.98 17.68
C PRO A 233 1.98 4.03 18.46
N THR A 234 2.66 4.74 19.36
CA THR A 234 2.06 5.69 20.30
C THR A 234 2.64 7.09 20.20
N SER A 235 3.58 7.32 19.28
CA SER A 235 4.16 8.64 19.06
C SER A 235 3.12 9.61 18.49
N GLU A 236 3.35 10.91 18.68
CA GLU A 236 2.47 11.93 18.10
C GLU A 236 2.40 11.80 16.57
N ALA A 237 3.53 11.59 15.90
CA ALA A 237 3.59 11.42 14.45
C ALA A 237 2.78 10.22 13.96
N ALA A 238 2.77 9.11 14.69
CA ALA A 238 2.07 7.88 14.30
C ALA A 238 0.58 7.87 14.65
N THR A 239 0.12 8.79 15.51
CA THR A 239 -1.28 8.87 15.96
C THR A 239 -2.04 10.03 15.33
N ARG A 240 -1.35 10.87 14.57
CA ARG A 240 -1.94 11.97 13.80
C ARG A 240 -2.38 11.49 12.41
N LEU A 241 -3.48 10.76 12.39
CA LEU A 241 -4.17 10.34 11.18
C LEU A 241 -5.69 10.23 11.37
N VAL A 242 -6.41 10.35 10.26
CA VAL A 242 -7.83 10.03 10.13
C VAL A 242 -7.96 8.94 9.08
N VAL A 243 -8.69 7.88 9.41
CA VAL A 243 -8.95 6.76 8.49
C VAL A 243 -10.43 6.69 8.21
N THR A 244 -10.82 6.86 6.94
CA THR A 244 -12.20 6.70 6.49
C THR A 244 -12.33 5.42 5.70
N GLU A 245 -13.18 4.52 6.16
CA GLU A 245 -13.49 3.26 5.52
C GLU A 245 -14.82 3.36 4.77
N TYR A 246 -14.84 2.86 3.53
CA TYR A 246 -16.01 2.73 2.69
C TYR A 246 -16.27 1.24 2.45
N ASP A 247 -17.37 0.71 2.98
CA ASP A 247 -17.80 -0.63 2.64
C ASP A 247 -18.22 -0.67 1.16
N ILE A 248 -17.76 -1.69 0.45
CA ILE A 248 -18.05 -1.92 -0.98
C ILE A 248 -19.03 -3.09 -1.16
N PRO A 249 -19.68 -3.22 -2.33
CA PRO A 249 -20.56 -4.34 -2.62
C PRO A 249 -19.81 -5.66 -2.48
N ARG A 250 -20.49 -6.69 -1.98
CA ARG A 250 -19.90 -8.03 -1.76
C ARG A 250 -18.65 -8.00 -0.85
N SER A 251 -18.53 -7.01 0.05
CA SER A 251 -17.42 -6.91 1.02
C SER A 251 -17.21 -8.20 1.81
N GLY A 252 -18.30 -8.91 2.13
CA GLY A 252 -18.27 -10.14 2.90
C GLY A 252 -18.03 -9.89 4.39
N THR A 253 -17.66 -10.95 5.11
CA THR A 253 -17.32 -10.89 6.53
C THR A 253 -15.93 -11.48 6.74
N ARG A 254 -15.33 -11.15 7.89
CA ARG A 254 -14.04 -11.72 8.26
C ARG A 254 -14.23 -13.21 8.55
N ASP A 255 -13.49 -14.06 7.83
CA ASP A 255 -13.38 -15.49 8.10
C ASP A 255 -11.92 -15.91 7.94
N LEU A 256 -11.36 -16.58 8.96
CA LEU A 256 -9.97 -17.05 8.96
C LEU A 256 -9.75 -18.21 7.98
N ASN A 257 -10.82 -18.91 7.61
CA ASN A 257 -10.80 -20.04 6.69
C ASN A 257 -11.15 -19.63 5.26
N ILE A 258 -11.35 -18.34 4.99
CA ILE A 258 -11.60 -17.88 3.63
C ILE A 258 -10.38 -18.15 2.77
N ILE A 259 -10.59 -18.85 1.66
CA ILE A 259 -9.55 -19.07 0.68
C ILE A 259 -9.66 -17.96 -0.37
N ARG A 260 -8.52 -17.33 -0.69
CA ARG A 260 -8.41 -16.29 -1.72
C ARG A 260 -9.12 -16.66 -3.02
N GLY A 261 -9.99 -15.79 -3.52
CA GLY A 261 -10.63 -15.96 -4.83
C GLY A 261 -12.01 -16.60 -4.84
N ASP A 262 -12.67 -16.66 -3.68
CA ASP A 262 -14.12 -16.88 -3.62
C ASP A 262 -14.86 -15.69 -4.25
N ARG A 263 -15.45 -15.91 -5.43
CA ARG A 263 -16.11 -14.89 -6.26
C ARG A 263 -17.44 -14.38 -5.69
N ARG A 264 -17.93 -14.97 -4.59
CA ARG A 264 -19.07 -14.41 -3.85
C ARG A 264 -18.72 -13.06 -3.24
N PHE A 265 -17.44 -12.79 -2.99
CA PHE A 265 -16.93 -11.57 -2.40
C PHE A 265 -16.13 -10.74 -3.40
N ALA A 266 -16.06 -9.43 -3.15
CA ALA A 266 -15.15 -8.54 -3.87
C ALA A 266 -13.72 -8.70 -3.34
N TRP A 267 -12.75 -8.77 -4.24
CA TRP A 267 -11.32 -8.83 -3.90
C TRP A 267 -10.60 -7.66 -4.58
N PRO A 268 -10.77 -6.44 -4.07
CA PRO A 268 -10.24 -5.27 -4.73
C PRO A 268 -8.70 -5.32 -4.69
N HIS A 269 -8.04 -5.33 -5.85
CA HIS A 269 -6.60 -5.50 -5.92
C HIS A 269 -5.88 -4.16 -6.01
N ASP A 270 -6.13 -3.41 -7.08
CA ASP A 270 -5.47 -2.12 -7.35
C ASP A 270 -6.49 -1.00 -7.51
N ILE A 271 -6.04 0.24 -7.30
CA ILE A 271 -6.88 1.43 -7.33
C ILE A 271 -6.20 2.61 -8.03
N VAL A 272 -6.98 3.35 -8.82
CA VAL A 272 -6.57 4.65 -9.39
C VAL A 272 -7.60 5.72 -9.12
N LEU A 273 -7.14 6.96 -8.98
CA LEU A 273 -7.98 8.12 -8.68
C LEU A 273 -8.06 9.03 -9.89
N ASP A 274 -9.27 9.33 -10.36
CA ASP A 274 -9.45 10.30 -11.43
C ASP A 274 -9.15 11.71 -10.89
N PRO A 275 -8.15 12.43 -11.41
CA PRO A 275 -7.83 13.77 -10.92
C PRO A 275 -8.89 14.82 -11.27
N LYS A 276 -9.82 14.53 -12.19
CA LYS A 276 -10.80 15.50 -12.73
C LYS A 276 -12.23 15.23 -12.25
N SER A 277 -12.50 14.13 -11.56
CA SER A 277 -13.82 13.74 -11.07
C SER A 277 -13.74 13.21 -9.64
N PRO A 278 -14.86 13.01 -8.92
CA PRO A 278 -14.79 12.45 -7.57
C PRO A 278 -14.49 10.94 -7.57
N TYR A 279 -14.30 10.29 -8.73
CA TYR A 279 -14.27 8.84 -8.81
C TYR A 279 -12.89 8.24 -8.56
N ALA A 280 -12.89 7.13 -7.84
CA ALA A 280 -11.81 6.15 -7.80
C ALA A 280 -12.29 4.89 -8.52
N TYR A 281 -11.41 4.25 -9.29
CA TYR A 281 -11.66 2.98 -9.94
C TYR A 281 -10.76 1.91 -9.34
N TYR A 282 -11.30 0.71 -9.14
CA TYR A 282 -10.55 -0.41 -8.60
C TYR A 282 -10.84 -1.72 -9.33
N THR A 283 -9.84 -2.58 -9.43
CA THR A 283 -9.99 -3.90 -10.05
C THR A 283 -10.56 -4.89 -9.04
N ASP A 284 -11.59 -5.66 -9.41
CA ASP A 284 -11.90 -6.91 -8.69
C ASP A 284 -11.05 -8.03 -9.28
N HIS A 285 -10.19 -8.61 -8.46
CA HIS A 285 -9.19 -9.56 -8.90
C HIS A 285 -9.79 -10.80 -9.59
N PHE A 286 -10.98 -11.25 -9.21
CA PHE A 286 -11.50 -12.55 -9.64
C PHE A 286 -12.88 -12.52 -10.31
N SER A 287 -13.61 -11.41 -10.22
CA SER A 287 -15.03 -11.39 -10.56
C SER A 287 -15.35 -10.78 -11.92
N TYR A 288 -14.35 -10.39 -12.72
CA TYR A 288 -14.50 -9.71 -14.00
C TYR A 288 -15.44 -8.49 -13.93
N ARG A 289 -15.19 -7.67 -12.91
CA ARG A 289 -15.91 -6.43 -12.61
C ARG A 289 -14.91 -5.31 -12.38
N LEU A 290 -15.19 -4.15 -12.95
CA LEU A 290 -14.52 -2.90 -12.60
C LEU A 290 -15.35 -2.21 -11.53
N GLY A 291 -14.74 -1.93 -10.39
CA GLY A 291 -15.34 -1.16 -9.32
C GLY A 291 -15.12 0.33 -9.52
N ARG A 292 -16.10 1.13 -9.10
CA ARG A 292 -16.02 2.58 -9.02
C ARG A 292 -16.57 3.04 -7.68
N LEU A 293 -15.86 3.92 -6.99
CA LEU A 293 -16.27 4.59 -5.76
C LEU A 293 -16.34 6.11 -6.00
N ASP A 294 -17.42 6.77 -5.59
CA ASP A 294 -17.43 8.20 -5.38
C ASP A 294 -16.76 8.55 -4.04
N ARG A 295 -15.60 9.21 -4.11
CA ARG A 295 -14.76 9.54 -2.95
C ARG A 295 -15.42 10.52 -1.97
N ARG A 296 -16.49 11.21 -2.38
CA ARG A 296 -17.20 12.20 -1.57
C ARG A 296 -18.40 11.59 -0.88
N THR A 297 -19.18 10.78 -1.58
CA THR A 297 -20.45 10.24 -1.07
C THR A 297 -20.32 8.82 -0.53
N GLY A 298 -19.28 8.09 -0.95
CA GLY A 298 -19.15 6.66 -0.68
C GLY A 298 -19.97 5.76 -1.61
N GLU A 299 -20.70 6.33 -2.57
CA GLU A 299 -21.47 5.53 -3.53
C GLU A 299 -20.55 4.61 -4.34
N THR A 300 -20.96 3.35 -4.51
CA THR A 300 -20.19 2.36 -5.27
C THR A 300 -20.99 1.81 -6.44
N LYS A 301 -20.30 1.53 -7.55
CA LYS A 301 -20.85 0.85 -8.73
C LYS A 301 -19.88 -0.23 -9.21
N GLU A 302 -20.40 -1.42 -9.53
CA GLU A 302 -19.62 -2.48 -10.16
C GLU A 302 -20.10 -2.70 -11.60
N SER A 303 -19.20 -2.50 -12.55
CA SER A 303 -19.47 -2.68 -13.98
C SER A 303 -18.87 -4.01 -14.45
N PRO A 304 -19.68 -5.02 -14.80
CA PRO A 304 -19.17 -6.27 -15.35
C PRO A 304 -18.60 -6.05 -16.76
N TYR A 305 -17.58 -6.82 -17.13
CA TYR A 305 -17.02 -6.84 -18.47
C TYR A 305 -16.86 -8.27 -19.00
N THR A 306 -16.78 -8.39 -20.32
CA THR A 306 -16.57 -9.66 -21.01
C THR A 306 -15.13 -9.78 -21.48
N LEU A 307 -14.68 -11.02 -21.64
CA LEU A 307 -13.33 -11.37 -22.06
C LEU A 307 -13.34 -11.97 -23.46
N LEU A 308 -12.23 -11.78 -24.19
CA LEU A 308 -11.95 -12.51 -25.42
C LEU A 308 -11.36 -13.90 -25.08
N PRO A 309 -11.44 -14.87 -26.00
CA PRO A 309 -10.76 -16.15 -25.84
C PRO A 309 -9.27 -15.97 -25.54
N GLY A 310 -8.74 -16.76 -24.60
CA GLY A 310 -7.34 -16.67 -24.15
C GLY A 310 -7.09 -15.66 -23.03
N MET A 311 -8.04 -14.78 -22.71
CA MET A 311 -7.91 -13.85 -21.59
C MET A 311 -8.38 -14.48 -20.27
N GLY A 312 -7.83 -13.94 -19.17
CA GLY A 312 -8.26 -14.24 -17.82
C GLY A 312 -7.81 -15.61 -17.32
N ARG A 313 -8.37 -16.01 -16.18
CA ARG A 313 -7.98 -17.23 -15.46
C ARG A 313 -8.37 -18.48 -16.23
N GLU A 314 -9.58 -18.51 -16.77
CA GLU A 314 -10.12 -19.64 -17.52
C GLU A 314 -9.46 -19.76 -18.90
N GLY A 315 -9.29 -18.64 -19.62
CA GLY A 315 -8.72 -18.63 -20.97
C GLY A 315 -7.26 -19.10 -21.05
N MET A 316 -6.50 -18.94 -19.97
CA MET A 316 -5.09 -19.35 -19.89
C MET A 316 -4.89 -20.82 -19.46
N GLY A 317 -5.97 -21.59 -19.28
CA GLY A 317 -5.88 -22.97 -18.77
C GLY A 317 -5.31 -23.07 -17.34
N ILE A 318 -5.31 -21.96 -16.59
CA ILE A 318 -4.78 -21.85 -15.23
C ILE A 318 -5.71 -22.56 -14.22
N VAL A 319 -6.91 -22.93 -14.64
CA VAL A 319 -7.88 -23.74 -13.90
C VAL A 319 -8.05 -25.11 -14.58
N THR A 320 -7.41 -26.14 -14.03
CA THR A 320 -7.92 -27.52 -14.21
C THR A 320 -9.26 -27.67 -13.46
N GLU A 321 -10.08 -28.68 -13.79
CA GLU A 321 -11.36 -28.94 -13.08
C GLU A 321 -11.20 -29.04 -11.55
N GLY A 322 -10.04 -29.52 -11.06
CA GLY A 322 -9.71 -29.53 -9.62
C GLY A 322 -9.28 -28.18 -9.03
N GLN A 323 -8.93 -27.20 -9.86
CA GLN A 323 -8.51 -25.83 -9.52
C GLN A 323 -9.60 -24.78 -9.72
N ALA A 324 -10.83 -25.19 -10.05
CA ALA A 324 -12.01 -24.33 -9.93
C ALA A 324 -12.25 -23.83 -8.48
N ARG A 325 -11.49 -24.36 -7.51
CA ARG A 325 -11.48 -23.92 -6.11
C ARG A 325 -10.54 -22.72 -5.90
N ALA A 326 -10.99 -21.79 -5.05
CA ALA A 326 -10.24 -20.66 -4.54
C ALA A 326 -8.77 -21.02 -4.18
N GLY A 327 -7.83 -20.09 -4.40
CA GLY A 327 -6.44 -20.16 -3.95
C GLY A 327 -5.37 -19.95 -5.04
N ASN A 328 -5.71 -20.08 -6.33
CA ASN A 328 -4.75 -19.83 -7.42
C ASN A 328 -4.73 -18.34 -7.82
N PRO A 329 -3.62 -17.60 -7.64
CA PRO A 329 -3.54 -16.16 -7.90
C PRO A 329 -3.50 -15.79 -9.39
N GLY A 330 -3.24 -16.74 -10.29
CA GLY A 330 -2.93 -16.42 -11.69
C GLY A 330 -4.15 -15.99 -12.51
N GLY A 331 -3.93 -15.01 -13.39
CA GLY A 331 -4.82 -14.63 -14.49
C GLY A 331 -5.91 -13.61 -14.19
N GLY A 332 -6.08 -13.20 -12.93
CA GLY A 332 -7.07 -12.19 -12.53
C GLY A 332 -6.66 -10.75 -12.89
N ALA A 333 -7.61 -9.81 -12.80
CA ALA A 333 -7.31 -8.39 -13.00
C ALA A 333 -6.45 -7.85 -11.85
N HIS A 334 -5.31 -7.24 -12.16
CA HIS A 334 -4.45 -6.61 -11.16
C HIS A 334 -4.31 -5.14 -11.50
N ASP A 335 -3.26 -4.83 -12.27
CA ASP A 335 -2.78 -3.48 -12.45
C ASP A 335 -3.76 -2.60 -13.23
N ILE A 336 -3.73 -1.31 -12.93
CA ILE A 336 -4.71 -0.35 -13.41
C ILE A 336 -4.09 1.05 -13.53
N ALA A 337 -4.35 1.70 -14.66
CA ALA A 337 -3.82 3.03 -14.98
C ALA A 337 -4.85 3.83 -15.80
N PHE A 338 -4.62 5.14 -15.92
CA PHE A 338 -5.35 5.96 -16.89
C PHE A 338 -4.54 6.10 -18.18
N ASP A 339 -5.20 5.96 -19.33
CA ASP A 339 -4.63 6.40 -20.59
C ASP A 339 -4.67 7.93 -20.74
N PRO A 340 -3.93 8.52 -21.71
CA PRO A 340 -3.91 9.97 -21.92
C PRO A 340 -5.28 10.61 -22.22
N ASP A 341 -6.25 9.82 -22.69
CA ASP A 341 -7.61 10.26 -23.03
C ASP A 341 -8.57 10.17 -21.82
N GLY A 342 -8.06 9.72 -20.66
CA GLY A 342 -8.78 9.56 -19.40
C GLY A 342 -9.61 8.29 -19.31
N ASN A 343 -9.34 7.28 -20.14
CA ASN A 343 -9.95 5.96 -20.00
C ASN A 343 -9.18 5.14 -18.96
N VAL A 344 -9.89 4.23 -18.31
CA VAL A 344 -9.30 3.31 -17.33
C VAL A 344 -8.79 2.07 -18.06
N VAL A 345 -7.52 1.75 -17.94
CA VAL A 345 -6.89 0.56 -18.54
C VAL A 345 -6.45 -0.36 -17.43
N PHE A 346 -6.73 -1.66 -17.56
CA PHE A 346 -6.31 -2.66 -16.59
C PHE A 346 -5.87 -3.97 -17.25
N GLY A 347 -4.93 -4.63 -16.61
CA GLY A 347 -4.28 -5.86 -17.09
C GLY A 347 -4.83 -7.12 -16.43
N MET A 348 -4.82 -8.22 -17.16
CA MET A 348 -5.08 -9.57 -16.65
C MET A 348 -4.29 -10.62 -17.44
N GLY A 349 -4.36 -11.89 -17.05
CA GLY A 349 -3.64 -12.94 -17.77
C GLY A 349 -4.03 -12.97 -19.26
N GLY A 350 -3.05 -12.82 -20.15
CA GLY A 350 -3.26 -12.88 -21.60
C GLY A 350 -4.07 -11.72 -22.19
N GLY A 351 -4.31 -10.63 -21.46
CA GLY A 351 -5.14 -9.55 -22.00
C GLY A 351 -5.10 -8.22 -21.28
N THR A 352 -5.51 -7.19 -22.00
CA THR A 352 -5.69 -5.82 -21.54
C THR A 352 -7.11 -5.37 -21.83
N VAL A 353 -7.72 -4.60 -20.93
CA VAL A 353 -9.04 -4.03 -21.11
C VAL A 353 -8.99 -2.53 -20.87
N ARG A 354 -9.64 -1.75 -21.74
CA ARG A 354 -9.89 -0.32 -21.57
C ARG A 354 -11.37 -0.09 -21.31
N PHE A 355 -11.68 0.73 -20.33
CA PHE A 355 -13.01 1.21 -19.99
C PHE A 355 -13.11 2.72 -20.22
N ASN A 356 -14.04 3.15 -21.05
CA ASN A 356 -14.33 4.56 -21.26
C ASN A 356 -15.37 5.04 -20.23
N PRO A 357 -15.00 5.88 -19.26
CA PRO A 357 -15.93 6.32 -18.22
C PRO A 357 -17.06 7.23 -18.71
N ARG A 358 -16.96 7.78 -19.94
CA ARG A 358 -17.99 8.64 -20.53
C ARG A 358 -19.09 7.84 -21.24
N THR A 359 -18.72 6.75 -21.91
CA THR A 359 -19.67 5.88 -22.65
C THR A 359 -20.03 4.60 -21.89
N GLU A 360 -19.29 4.29 -20.82
CA GLU A 360 -19.34 3.03 -20.07
C GLU A 360 -19.01 1.78 -20.92
N GLU A 361 -18.31 1.95 -22.03
CA GLU A 361 -17.92 0.86 -22.92
C GLU A 361 -16.58 0.25 -22.55
N PHE A 362 -16.50 -1.08 -22.66
CA PHE A 362 -15.27 -1.85 -22.51
C PHE A 362 -14.72 -2.25 -23.88
N THR A 363 -13.42 -2.07 -24.08
CA THR A 363 -12.66 -2.55 -25.25
C THR A 363 -11.59 -3.53 -24.77
N PRO A 364 -11.70 -4.83 -25.08
CA PRO A 364 -10.68 -5.82 -24.73
C PRO A 364 -9.68 -6.08 -25.86
N TRP A 365 -8.44 -6.42 -25.50
CA TRP A 365 -7.40 -6.98 -26.38
C TRP A 365 -6.92 -8.32 -25.81
N ALA A 366 -6.86 -9.36 -26.63
CA ALA A 366 -6.28 -10.67 -26.29
C ALA A 366 -4.73 -10.62 -26.37
N SER A 367 -4.17 -9.59 -25.75
CA SER A 367 -2.75 -9.25 -25.69
C SER A 367 -2.58 -8.40 -24.44
N GLY A 368 -1.66 -8.78 -23.58
CA GLY A 368 -1.44 -8.14 -22.29
C GLY A 368 -1.03 -9.13 -21.20
N SER A 369 -0.75 -8.58 -20.03
CA SER A 369 -0.47 -9.33 -18.81
C SER A 369 -1.20 -8.70 -17.64
N ASN A 370 -1.24 -9.39 -16.51
CA ASN A 370 -1.82 -8.85 -15.28
C ASN A 370 -1.04 -7.65 -14.74
N MET A 371 0.23 -7.50 -15.12
CA MET A 371 1.12 -6.43 -14.69
C MET A 371 1.65 -5.74 -15.95
N PHE A 372 1.60 -4.42 -16.00
CA PHE A 372 1.95 -3.67 -17.20
C PHE A 372 2.43 -2.26 -16.89
N GLY A 373 3.31 -1.72 -17.73
CA GLY A 373 3.67 -0.31 -17.69
C GLY A 373 2.89 0.46 -18.75
N MET A 374 2.54 1.72 -18.52
CA MET A 374 1.98 2.58 -19.57
C MET A 374 2.93 3.72 -19.90
N ASP A 375 3.31 3.84 -21.18
CA ASP A 375 4.16 4.94 -21.61
C ASP A 375 3.38 6.27 -21.76
N PRO A 376 4.07 7.43 -21.82
CA PRO A 376 3.41 8.72 -21.98
C PRO A 376 2.55 8.86 -23.25
N ALA A 377 2.70 7.98 -24.24
CA ALA A 377 1.88 7.94 -25.45
C ALA A 377 0.66 7.02 -25.32
N GLY A 378 0.42 6.44 -24.14
CA GLY A 378 -0.72 5.56 -23.85
C GLY A 378 -0.55 4.13 -24.38
N LYS A 379 0.68 3.69 -24.69
CA LYS A 379 0.93 2.30 -25.09
C LYS A 379 1.21 1.45 -23.87
N VAL A 380 0.75 0.21 -23.93
CA VAL A 380 0.85 -0.75 -22.84
C VAL A 380 2.07 -1.64 -23.06
N TRP A 381 2.97 -1.63 -22.09
CA TRP A 381 4.16 -2.47 -22.02
C TRP A 381 3.90 -3.64 -21.09
N TYR A 382 4.22 -4.85 -21.52
CA TYR A 382 4.01 -6.03 -20.69
C TYR A 382 4.96 -7.16 -21.07
N LEU A 383 5.11 -8.13 -20.18
CA LEU A 383 5.93 -9.32 -20.42
C LEU A 383 5.04 -10.56 -20.60
N ASP A 384 5.30 -11.29 -21.67
CA ASP A 384 4.73 -12.61 -21.96
C ASP A 384 5.68 -13.35 -22.93
N LYS A 385 6.61 -14.16 -22.42
CA LYS A 385 7.65 -14.82 -23.24
C LYS A 385 8.49 -13.84 -24.06
N GLY A 386 8.76 -12.67 -23.49
CA GLY A 386 9.39 -11.54 -24.17
C GLY A 386 8.73 -10.22 -23.77
N LEU A 387 9.32 -9.09 -24.16
CA LEU A 387 8.78 -7.77 -23.89
C LEU A 387 7.90 -7.31 -25.05
N HIS A 388 6.69 -6.87 -24.76
CA HIS A 388 5.71 -6.46 -25.75
C HIS A 388 5.26 -5.03 -25.51
N LYS A 389 4.91 -4.35 -26.61
CA LYS A 389 4.28 -3.03 -26.61
C LYS A 389 3.00 -3.08 -27.44
N LEU A 390 1.86 -2.94 -26.78
CA LEU A 390 0.54 -2.89 -27.37
C LEU A 390 0.11 -1.43 -27.59
N ASP A 391 -0.30 -1.11 -28.82
CA ASP A 391 -0.99 0.14 -29.15
C ASP A 391 -2.51 -0.03 -28.99
N LEU A 392 -3.12 0.68 -28.03
CA LEU A 392 -4.55 0.59 -27.74
C LEU A 392 -5.46 1.26 -28.79
N LYS A 393 -4.91 1.92 -29.81
CA LYS A 393 -5.68 2.51 -30.92
C LYS A 393 -5.75 1.55 -32.10
N SER A 394 -4.62 0.98 -32.50
CA SER A 394 -4.55 0.06 -33.65
C SER A 394 -4.72 -1.42 -33.27
N GLY A 395 -4.43 -1.79 -32.02
CA GLY A 395 -4.27 -3.18 -31.58
C GLY A 395 -2.96 -3.83 -32.02
N GLU A 396 -2.03 -3.06 -32.61
CA GLU A 396 -0.72 -3.56 -33.03
C GLU A 396 0.15 -3.90 -31.81
N VAL A 397 0.84 -5.04 -31.87
CA VAL A 397 1.78 -5.50 -30.84
C VAL A 397 3.17 -5.57 -31.44
N LYS A 398 4.09 -4.77 -30.90
CA LYS A 398 5.52 -4.90 -31.20
C LYS A 398 6.19 -5.75 -30.14
N HIS A 399 6.96 -6.75 -30.57
CA HIS A 399 7.78 -7.61 -29.71
C HIS A 399 9.24 -7.13 -29.68
N TYR A 400 9.86 -7.22 -28.51
CA TYR A 400 11.27 -6.96 -28.27
C TYR A 400 11.89 -8.15 -27.53
N THR A 401 13.11 -8.48 -27.92
CA THR A 401 13.88 -9.52 -27.24
C THR A 401 14.49 -8.95 -25.96
N VAL A 402 14.28 -9.65 -24.85
CA VAL A 402 14.97 -9.44 -23.57
C VAL A 402 15.69 -10.74 -23.18
N PRO A 403 16.72 -10.68 -22.32
CA PRO A 403 17.42 -11.90 -21.89
C PRO A 403 16.47 -12.93 -21.28
N ASP A 404 16.76 -14.20 -21.52
CA ASP A 404 15.96 -15.33 -21.03
C ASP A 404 15.74 -15.26 -19.51
N GLY A 405 14.50 -15.53 -19.09
CA GLY A 405 14.09 -15.53 -17.69
C GLY A 405 13.71 -14.16 -17.12
N THR A 406 13.85 -13.07 -17.87
CA THR A 406 13.39 -11.72 -17.47
C THR A 406 11.86 -11.67 -17.30
N ASP A 407 11.14 -12.24 -18.26
CA ASP A 407 9.68 -12.26 -18.32
C ASP A 407 9.05 -13.17 -17.25
N ASP A 408 9.67 -14.31 -16.98
CA ASP A 408 9.19 -15.22 -15.94
C ASP A 408 9.40 -14.66 -14.54
N ASP A 409 10.23 -13.62 -14.40
CA ASP A 409 10.63 -13.04 -13.12
C ASP A 409 9.96 -11.72 -12.74
N THR A 410 9.55 -10.94 -13.74
CA THR A 410 9.04 -9.60 -13.49
C THR A 410 7.72 -9.66 -12.75
N TYR A 411 7.63 -8.93 -11.64
CA TYR A 411 6.38 -8.77 -10.92
C TYR A 411 5.61 -7.54 -11.39
N ASP A 412 6.30 -6.43 -11.64
CA ASP A 412 5.66 -5.19 -12.10
C ASP A 412 6.62 -4.37 -12.96
N MET A 413 6.09 -3.38 -13.68
CA MET A 413 6.92 -2.49 -14.49
C MET A 413 6.32 -1.09 -14.64
N GLU A 414 7.21 -0.11 -14.64
CA GLU A 414 6.89 1.29 -14.87
C GLU A 414 7.48 1.77 -16.18
N SER A 415 6.97 2.88 -16.70
CA SER A 415 7.58 3.59 -17.83
C SER A 415 8.00 4.98 -17.43
N ASP A 416 9.21 5.39 -17.80
CA ASP A 416 9.66 6.75 -17.55
C ASP A 416 9.21 7.73 -18.65
N ALA A 417 9.47 9.02 -18.41
CA ALA A 417 9.12 10.09 -19.34
C ALA A 417 9.85 10.00 -20.69
N GLN A 418 10.91 9.21 -20.81
CA GLN A 418 11.61 8.94 -22.08
C GLN A 418 11.01 7.75 -22.84
N GLY A 419 10.04 7.04 -22.24
CA GLY A 419 9.41 5.84 -22.76
C GLY A 419 10.21 4.57 -22.50
N ARG A 420 11.20 4.60 -21.60
CA ARG A 420 11.96 3.40 -21.21
C ARG A 420 11.15 2.59 -20.21
N SER A 421 11.19 1.27 -20.31
CA SER A 421 10.52 0.36 -19.37
C SER A 421 11.47 -0.01 -18.23
N ILE A 422 11.02 0.21 -16.99
CA ILE A 422 11.73 -0.13 -15.76
C ILE A 422 11.02 -1.30 -15.10
N MET A 423 11.70 -2.44 -14.94
CA MET A 423 11.10 -3.72 -14.54
C MET A 423 11.55 -4.15 -13.15
N ALA A 424 10.60 -4.53 -12.30
CA ALA A 424 10.87 -5.12 -10.99
C ALA A 424 11.10 -6.64 -11.12
N LEU A 425 12.37 -7.05 -11.24
CA LEU A 425 12.77 -8.46 -11.41
C LEU A 425 12.81 -9.16 -10.05
N PHE A 426 11.66 -9.70 -9.67
CA PHE A 426 11.32 -10.08 -8.31
C PHE A 426 12.21 -11.19 -7.75
N ARG A 427 12.31 -12.36 -8.40
CA ARG A 427 13.12 -13.47 -7.86
C ARG A 427 14.61 -13.27 -8.12
N LEU A 428 15.00 -12.49 -9.12
CA LEU A 428 16.39 -12.15 -9.42
C LEU A 428 16.96 -11.09 -8.47
N GLY A 429 16.12 -10.30 -7.80
CA GLY A 429 16.58 -9.22 -6.92
C GLY A 429 17.25 -8.10 -7.70
N LYS A 430 16.66 -7.70 -8.83
CA LYS A 430 17.23 -6.71 -9.75
C LYS A 430 16.15 -5.74 -10.27
N ILE A 431 16.59 -4.58 -10.72
CA ILE A 431 15.78 -3.65 -11.51
C ILE A 431 16.25 -3.71 -12.96
N GLY A 432 15.37 -4.11 -13.88
CA GLY A 432 15.61 -4.08 -15.32
C GLY A 432 15.33 -2.69 -15.90
N LEU A 433 16.07 -2.30 -16.92
CA LEU A 433 15.85 -1.09 -17.70
C LEU A 433 15.98 -1.43 -19.18
N PHE A 434 14.94 -1.13 -19.95
CA PHE A 434 14.90 -1.32 -21.39
C PHE A 434 14.64 0.01 -22.10
N ASP A 435 15.48 0.37 -23.05
CA ASP A 435 15.29 1.55 -23.90
C ASP A 435 14.77 1.12 -25.27
N PRO A 436 13.52 1.49 -25.66
CA PRO A 436 12.95 1.05 -26.92
C PRO A 436 13.48 1.79 -28.16
N LYS A 437 14.29 2.84 -28.00
CA LYS A 437 14.92 3.56 -29.11
C LYS A 437 16.21 2.90 -29.54
N THR A 438 16.99 2.41 -28.58
CA THR A 438 18.25 1.71 -28.84
C THR A 438 18.09 0.18 -28.79
N GLU A 439 16.96 -0.30 -28.27
CA GLU A 439 16.68 -1.71 -27.98
C GLU A 439 17.73 -2.33 -27.04
N GLU A 440 18.34 -1.50 -26.18
CA GLU A 440 19.29 -1.92 -25.17
C GLU A 440 18.59 -2.30 -23.86
N TYR A 441 19.07 -3.39 -23.24
CA TYR A 441 18.63 -3.87 -21.93
C TYR A 441 19.79 -3.91 -20.95
N ALA A 442 19.53 -3.50 -19.71
CA ALA A 442 20.42 -3.70 -18.58
C ALA A 442 19.64 -4.05 -17.32
N ALA A 443 20.27 -4.76 -16.39
CA ALA A 443 19.68 -5.09 -15.09
C ALA A 443 20.65 -4.80 -13.95
N TYR A 444 20.14 -4.14 -12.91
CA TYR A 444 20.93 -3.63 -11.80
C TYR A 444 20.54 -4.34 -10.50
N PRO A 445 21.51 -4.92 -9.76
CA PRO A 445 21.21 -5.60 -8.50
C PRO A 445 20.74 -4.62 -7.42
N THR A 446 19.79 -5.07 -6.60
CA THR A 446 19.49 -4.38 -5.34
C THR A 446 20.61 -4.63 -4.33
N PRO A 447 20.94 -3.68 -3.44
CA PRO A 447 21.98 -3.84 -2.42
C PRO A 447 21.82 -5.09 -1.55
N THR A 448 20.59 -5.40 -1.12
CA THR A 448 20.29 -6.64 -0.40
C THR A 448 20.07 -7.77 -1.43
N PRO A 449 20.87 -8.87 -1.41
CA PRO A 449 20.68 -9.99 -2.33
C PRO A 449 19.34 -10.68 -2.11
N GLY A 450 18.61 -10.97 -3.19
CA GLY A 450 17.31 -11.65 -3.13
C GLY A 450 16.22 -10.80 -2.46
N SER A 451 16.28 -9.48 -2.60
CA SER A 451 15.42 -8.52 -1.90
C SER A 451 13.94 -8.56 -2.31
N GLY A 452 13.63 -9.05 -3.51
CA GLY A 452 12.26 -9.13 -4.03
C GLY A 452 11.68 -7.78 -4.44
N PRO A 453 12.29 -7.03 -5.39
CA PRO A 453 11.68 -5.82 -5.93
C PRO A 453 10.34 -6.17 -6.57
N ARG A 454 9.25 -5.55 -6.10
CA ARG A 454 7.89 -6.02 -6.39
C ARG A 454 7.09 -5.02 -7.21
N ARG A 455 6.64 -3.92 -6.60
CA ARG A 455 5.87 -2.84 -7.24
C ARG A 455 6.37 -1.49 -6.73
N GLY A 456 6.11 -0.43 -7.50
CA GLY A 456 6.61 0.90 -7.20
C GLY A 456 5.95 1.98 -8.01
N GLU A 457 6.37 3.22 -7.78
CA GLU A 457 5.91 4.38 -8.55
C GLU A 457 7.12 5.28 -8.86
N MET A 458 7.08 5.93 -10.02
CA MET A 458 8.07 6.92 -10.44
C MET A 458 7.84 8.25 -9.73
N ASP A 459 8.91 8.86 -9.24
CA ASP A 459 8.86 10.25 -8.75
C ASP A 459 8.99 11.27 -9.88
N ALA A 460 8.70 12.54 -9.57
CA ALA A 460 8.78 13.65 -10.52
C ALA A 460 10.19 13.90 -11.08
N ARG A 461 11.23 13.27 -10.52
CA ARG A 461 12.61 13.32 -11.03
C ARG A 461 12.94 12.14 -11.95
N GLY A 462 11.97 11.27 -12.23
CA GLY A 462 12.17 10.08 -13.06
C GLY A 462 12.94 8.98 -12.35
N ARG A 463 12.84 8.87 -11.03
CA ARG A 463 13.43 7.79 -10.25
C ARG A 463 12.33 6.83 -9.77
N LEU A 464 12.61 5.53 -9.76
CA LEU A 464 11.66 4.52 -9.31
C LEU A 464 11.82 4.30 -7.80
N TRP A 465 10.76 4.53 -7.04
CA TRP A 465 10.65 4.03 -5.67
C TRP A 465 9.93 2.68 -5.69
N VAL A 466 10.51 1.63 -5.10
CA VAL A 466 10.04 0.25 -5.24
C VAL A 466 10.06 -0.50 -3.92
N GLY A 467 9.02 -1.29 -3.65
CA GLY A 467 8.98 -2.19 -2.51
C GLY A 467 9.92 -3.37 -2.71
N LEU A 468 10.84 -3.57 -1.78
CA LEU A 468 11.70 -4.75 -1.69
C LEU A 468 11.06 -5.75 -0.72
N TYR A 469 10.08 -6.48 -1.25
CA TYR A 469 9.07 -7.25 -0.53
C TYR A 469 9.65 -8.26 0.46
N TRP A 470 10.70 -9.00 0.06
CA TRP A 470 11.30 -9.99 0.94
C TRP A 470 12.32 -9.37 1.89
N ALA A 471 13.05 -8.34 1.46
CA ALA A 471 14.01 -7.65 2.32
C ALA A 471 13.35 -6.81 3.40
N GLY A 472 12.07 -6.43 3.24
CA GLY A 472 11.37 -5.54 4.16
C GLY A 472 11.86 -4.10 4.07
N ARG A 473 12.14 -3.65 2.86
CA ARG A 473 12.80 -2.36 2.56
C ARG A 473 12.14 -1.65 1.40
N VAL A 474 12.43 -0.37 1.26
CA VAL A 474 12.10 0.40 0.05
C VAL A 474 13.39 0.70 -0.69
N GLY A 475 13.40 0.44 -1.99
CA GLY A 475 14.47 0.79 -2.91
C GLY A 475 14.18 2.09 -3.65
N LEU A 476 15.22 2.83 -3.98
CA LEU A 476 15.20 3.96 -4.91
C LEU A 476 16.17 3.66 -6.04
N PHE A 477 15.65 3.41 -7.24
CA PHE A 477 16.44 3.27 -8.45
C PHE A 477 16.49 4.60 -9.21
N ASP A 478 17.70 5.10 -9.44
CA ASP A 478 17.95 6.30 -10.25
C ASP A 478 18.48 5.88 -11.62
N PRO A 479 17.68 5.96 -12.71
CA PRO A 479 18.12 5.54 -14.04
C PRO A 479 19.34 6.30 -14.56
N SER A 480 19.60 7.52 -14.07
CA SER A 480 20.77 8.33 -14.48
C SER A 480 22.07 7.82 -13.85
N LYS A 481 21.97 7.25 -12.64
CA LYS A 481 23.09 6.71 -11.88
C LYS A 481 23.26 5.20 -12.01
N ARG A 482 22.21 4.51 -12.48
CA ARG A 482 22.19 3.05 -12.67
C ARG A 482 22.46 2.29 -11.36
N GLU A 483 21.98 2.84 -10.26
CA GLU A 483 22.17 2.30 -8.90
C GLU A 483 20.84 2.25 -8.15
N VAL A 484 20.74 1.32 -7.20
CA VAL A 484 19.62 1.20 -6.27
C VAL A 484 20.10 1.55 -4.87
N THR A 485 19.46 2.51 -4.22
CA THR A 485 19.65 2.81 -2.78
C THR A 485 18.54 2.14 -1.97
N GLU A 486 18.83 1.66 -0.76
CA GLU A 486 17.84 1.01 0.10
C GLU A 486 17.60 1.74 1.41
N TYR A 487 16.33 1.79 1.83
CA TYR A 487 15.87 2.40 3.06
C TYR A 487 15.14 1.37 3.93
N ALA A 488 15.41 1.39 5.23
CA ALA A 488 14.75 0.51 6.19
C ALA A 488 13.34 1.05 6.49
N LEU A 489 12.33 0.18 6.51
CA LEU A 489 10.98 0.55 6.92
C LEU A 489 10.84 0.70 8.42
N ILE A 490 11.50 -0.19 9.17
CA ILE A 490 11.55 -0.13 10.62
C ILE A 490 12.96 0.37 10.98
N PRO A 491 13.10 1.52 11.65
CA PRO A 491 14.40 2.05 12.04
C PRO A 491 15.25 1.01 12.78
N GLY A 492 16.49 0.82 12.33
CA GLY A 492 17.43 -0.15 12.92
C GLY A 492 17.17 -1.63 12.57
N ASN A 493 16.09 -1.97 11.88
CA ASN A 493 15.78 -3.34 11.48
C ASN A 493 16.71 -3.83 10.36
N LYS A 494 17.14 -5.10 10.44
CA LYS A 494 17.97 -5.75 9.40
C LYS A 494 17.08 -6.49 8.40
N PRO A 495 17.47 -6.60 7.11
CA PRO A 495 16.71 -7.40 6.16
C PRO A 495 16.50 -8.83 6.68
N TYR A 496 15.35 -9.43 6.32
CA TYR A 496 15.02 -10.83 6.67
C TYR A 496 14.95 -11.09 8.18
N THR A 497 14.60 -10.09 8.99
CA THR A 497 14.43 -10.27 10.44
C THR A 497 13.02 -9.91 10.90
N PRO A 498 12.53 -10.48 12.02
CA PRO A 498 11.24 -10.10 12.61
C PRO A 498 11.12 -8.57 12.77
N PRO A 499 9.93 -7.98 12.55
CA PRO A 499 8.65 -8.66 12.28
C PRO A 499 8.44 -9.09 10.83
N PHE A 500 9.47 -9.08 9.98
CA PHE A 500 9.38 -9.42 8.55
C PHE A 500 8.39 -8.52 7.79
N PRO A 501 8.56 -7.18 7.82
CA PRO A 501 7.72 -6.30 7.02
C PRO A 501 7.84 -6.69 5.55
N SER A 502 6.74 -6.66 4.80
CA SER A 502 6.71 -7.02 3.38
C SER A 502 6.04 -5.92 2.55
N PRO A 503 6.80 -4.91 2.09
CA PRO A 503 6.26 -3.84 1.27
C PRO A 503 5.78 -4.36 -0.07
N TYR A 504 4.45 -4.33 -0.25
CA TYR A 504 3.82 -4.86 -1.45
C TYR A 504 3.88 -3.87 -2.61
N THR A 505 3.54 -2.61 -2.31
CA THR A 505 3.55 -1.50 -3.26
C THR A 505 4.16 -0.27 -2.63
N VAL A 506 4.59 0.66 -3.45
CA VAL A 506 5.06 1.98 -3.05
C VAL A 506 4.32 3.04 -3.85
N ALA A 507 3.84 4.09 -3.18
CA ALA A 507 3.31 5.28 -3.83
C ALA A 507 4.08 6.53 -3.43
N VAL A 508 4.17 7.48 -4.35
CA VAL A 508 5.01 8.67 -4.26
C VAL A 508 4.12 9.92 -4.16
N ASP A 509 4.28 10.65 -3.06
CA ASP A 509 3.70 11.97 -2.86
C ASP A 509 4.79 13.03 -3.04
N ASP A 510 5.07 13.36 -4.32
CA ASP A 510 6.03 14.40 -4.68
C ASP A 510 5.68 15.76 -4.07
N LYS A 511 4.39 16.10 -3.96
CA LYS A 511 3.94 17.37 -3.41
C LYS A 511 4.41 17.57 -1.97
N ASN A 512 4.34 16.51 -1.17
CA ASN A 512 4.72 16.54 0.24
C ASN A 512 6.10 15.93 0.51
N GLN A 513 6.80 15.42 -0.52
CA GLN A 513 8.10 14.74 -0.44
C GLN A 513 8.06 13.49 0.46
N ILE A 514 7.02 12.68 0.27
CA ILE A 514 6.73 11.50 1.09
C ILE A 514 6.63 10.25 0.20
N VAL A 515 7.19 9.15 0.65
CA VAL A 515 6.99 7.82 0.06
C VAL A 515 6.14 6.98 1.01
N TRP A 516 5.07 6.40 0.49
CA TRP A 516 4.17 5.52 1.24
C TRP A 516 4.39 4.07 0.83
N THR A 517 4.32 3.15 1.79
CA THR A 517 4.29 1.71 1.51
C THR A 517 3.39 1.00 2.50
N THR A 518 2.95 -0.20 2.15
CA THR A 518 2.22 -1.09 3.04
C THR A 518 3.12 -2.11 3.72
N ASP A 519 2.58 -2.79 4.72
CA ASP A 519 3.05 -4.11 5.13
C ASP A 519 2.02 -5.16 4.71
N PHE A 520 2.42 -6.12 3.89
CA PHE A 520 1.52 -7.21 3.51
C PHE A 520 1.21 -8.16 4.67
N ASN A 521 2.17 -8.36 5.58
CA ASN A 521 2.10 -9.38 6.63
C ASN A 521 1.49 -8.84 7.94
N SER A 522 1.14 -7.56 7.98
CA SER A 522 0.62 -6.88 9.16
C SER A 522 -0.38 -5.78 8.81
N SER A 523 -1.12 -5.28 9.80
CA SER A 523 -2.18 -4.27 9.60
C SER A 523 -1.61 -2.84 9.59
N ARG A 524 -0.53 -2.60 8.85
CA ARG A 524 0.30 -1.39 8.98
C ARG A 524 0.66 -0.78 7.64
N ILE A 525 0.87 0.53 7.67
CA ILE A 525 1.46 1.29 6.57
C ILE A 525 2.62 2.11 7.09
N TYR A 526 3.55 2.46 6.20
CA TYR A 526 4.71 3.27 6.52
C TYR A 526 4.77 4.50 5.63
N ARG A 527 5.28 5.57 6.21
CA ARG A 527 5.62 6.82 5.55
C ARG A 527 7.11 7.06 5.69
N LEU A 528 7.82 7.18 4.58
CA LEU A 528 9.22 7.53 4.53
C LEU A 528 9.37 8.97 4.03
N ASP A 529 10.10 9.81 4.77
CA ASP A 529 10.48 11.14 4.31
C ASP A 529 11.57 11.03 3.23
N MET A 530 11.35 11.62 2.05
CA MET A 530 12.30 11.51 0.93
C MET A 530 13.64 12.19 1.17
N LYS A 531 13.73 13.13 2.13
CA LYS A 531 14.93 13.93 2.42
C LYS A 531 15.73 13.31 3.55
N THR A 532 15.07 12.88 4.61
CA THR A 532 15.73 12.36 5.83
C THR A 532 15.82 10.84 5.86
N ALA A 533 15.03 10.15 5.02
CA ALA A 533 14.82 8.70 5.09
C ALA A 533 14.29 8.21 6.45
N GLU A 534 13.68 9.10 7.24
CA GLU A 534 13.01 8.71 8.47
C GLU A 534 11.66 8.06 8.14
N SER A 535 11.43 6.89 8.74
CA SER A 535 10.19 6.14 8.59
C SER A 535 9.26 6.37 9.78
N THR A 536 7.98 6.61 9.50
CA THR A 536 6.89 6.64 10.46
C THR A 536 5.93 5.49 10.17
N GLU A 537 5.66 4.68 11.19
CA GLU A 537 4.75 3.56 11.13
C GLU A 537 3.35 3.97 11.60
N PHE A 538 2.31 3.56 10.87
CA PHE A 538 0.91 3.78 11.22
C PHE A 538 0.18 2.44 11.36
N PHE A 539 -0.64 2.34 12.40
CA PHE A 539 -1.48 1.17 12.68
C PHE A 539 -2.89 1.37 12.14
N MET A 540 -3.40 0.46 11.34
CA MET A 540 -4.74 0.56 10.76
C MET A 540 -5.85 0.18 11.76
N PRO A 541 -7.06 0.75 11.66
CA PRO A 541 -8.14 0.53 12.64
C PRO A 541 -8.86 -0.81 12.43
N SER A 542 -8.50 -1.54 11.37
CA SER A 542 -8.98 -2.87 11.03
C SER A 542 -7.85 -3.67 10.38
N PRO A 543 -7.90 -5.01 10.44
CA PRO A 543 -6.85 -5.85 9.88
C PRO A 543 -6.97 -5.94 8.36
N TYR A 544 -6.35 -5.00 7.66
CA TYR A 544 -6.32 -4.99 6.20
C TYR A 544 -5.19 -5.87 5.69
N GLU A 545 -5.49 -6.72 4.71
CA GLU A 545 -4.48 -7.19 3.77
C GLU A 545 -4.37 -6.12 2.68
N VAL A 546 -3.22 -5.48 2.55
CA VAL A 546 -3.04 -4.38 1.60
C VAL A 546 -2.07 -4.75 0.49
N ARG A 547 -2.58 -4.78 -0.74
CA ARG A 547 -1.83 -5.10 -1.96
C ARG A 547 -1.54 -3.90 -2.83
N ASP A 548 -2.25 -2.80 -2.60
CA ASP A 548 -2.04 -1.57 -3.32
C ASP A 548 -2.33 -0.36 -2.43
N LEU A 549 -1.82 0.80 -2.82
CA LEU A 549 -2.10 2.09 -2.24
C LEU A 549 -1.75 3.17 -3.28
N THR A 550 -2.52 4.24 -3.33
CA THR A 550 -2.24 5.35 -4.25
C THR A 550 -2.43 6.69 -3.54
N VAL A 551 -1.63 7.69 -3.93
CA VAL A 551 -1.69 9.05 -3.37
C VAL A 551 -2.79 9.87 -4.06
N ASP A 552 -3.64 10.52 -3.27
CA ASP A 552 -4.54 11.54 -3.80
C ASP A 552 -3.79 12.86 -4.02
N LYS A 553 -3.19 12.99 -5.20
CA LYS A 553 -2.40 14.16 -5.60
C LYS A 553 -3.23 15.46 -5.64
N THR A 554 -4.57 15.36 -5.64
CA THR A 554 -5.47 16.51 -5.63
C THR A 554 -5.82 16.99 -4.21
N ALA A 555 -5.57 16.16 -3.19
CA ALA A 555 -5.90 16.49 -1.82
C ALA A 555 -5.04 17.65 -1.28
N SER A 556 -5.65 18.48 -0.44
CA SER A 556 -4.96 19.60 0.22
C SER A 556 -3.94 19.14 1.25
N ARG A 557 -4.14 17.96 1.84
CA ARG A 557 -3.26 17.29 2.82
C ARG A 557 -2.81 15.93 2.31
N PRO A 558 -1.68 15.38 2.79
CA PRO A 558 -1.24 14.06 2.39
C PRO A 558 -2.34 13.03 2.64
N THR A 559 -2.81 12.41 1.57
CA THR A 559 -3.96 11.52 1.54
C THR A 559 -3.63 10.34 0.65
N LEU A 560 -3.87 9.13 1.15
CA LEU A 560 -3.74 7.90 0.36
C LEU A 560 -5.06 7.12 0.34
N TRP A 561 -5.23 6.31 -0.69
CA TRP A 561 -6.33 5.39 -0.84
C TRP A 561 -5.81 3.96 -0.95
N ILE A 562 -6.49 3.05 -0.26
CA ILE A 562 -6.11 1.64 -0.13
C ILE A 562 -7.33 0.77 -0.48
N PRO A 563 -7.20 -0.20 -1.41
CA PRO A 563 -8.14 -1.29 -1.54
C PRO A 563 -7.82 -2.37 -0.50
N ALA A 564 -8.64 -2.49 0.54
CA ALA A 564 -8.52 -3.56 1.51
C ALA A 564 -8.97 -4.88 0.86
N TYR A 565 -8.00 -5.75 0.59
CA TYR A 565 -8.13 -6.84 -0.37
C TYR A 565 -8.99 -8.02 0.13
N ARG A 566 -8.83 -8.41 1.40
CA ARG A 566 -9.48 -9.58 1.98
C ARG A 566 -10.80 -9.18 2.68
N PRO A 567 -11.86 -9.98 2.56
CA PRO A 567 -13.11 -9.79 3.29
C PRO A 567 -12.93 -9.56 4.81
N PRO A 568 -13.61 -8.55 5.42
CA PRO A 568 -14.51 -7.59 4.79
C PRO A 568 -13.76 -6.57 3.92
N SER A 569 -13.97 -6.63 2.61
CA SER A 569 -13.26 -5.81 1.64
C SER A 569 -13.81 -4.39 1.66
N ARG A 570 -12.92 -3.40 1.54
CA ARG A 570 -13.26 -1.97 1.69
C ARG A 570 -12.38 -1.11 0.80
N MET A 571 -12.82 0.11 0.53
CA MET A 571 -11.90 1.19 0.16
C MET A 571 -11.57 1.98 1.41
N VAL A 572 -10.30 2.30 1.61
CA VAL A 572 -9.81 2.97 2.82
C VAL A 572 -9.07 4.22 2.42
N LYS A 573 -9.55 5.37 2.87
CA LYS A 573 -8.86 6.65 2.75
C LYS A 573 -8.11 6.94 4.04
N VAL A 574 -6.81 7.20 3.96
CA VAL A 574 -6.00 7.61 5.10
C VAL A 574 -5.49 9.02 4.86
N GLN A 575 -5.74 9.91 5.82
CA GLN A 575 -5.31 11.30 5.79
C GLN A 575 -4.42 11.58 6.99
N VAL A 576 -3.25 12.16 6.76
CA VAL A 576 -2.34 12.57 7.83
C VAL A 576 -2.24 14.08 7.93
N TRP A 577 -1.82 14.55 9.11
CA TRP A 577 -1.73 15.96 9.45
C TRP A 577 -0.53 16.67 8.84
#